data_AF-A0A2E9XKX8-F1
#
_entry.id   AF-A0A2E9XKX8-F1
#
_cell.length_a   1.000
_cell.length_b   1.000
_cell.length_c   1.000
_cell.angle_alpha   90.00
_cell.angle_beta   90.00
_cell.angle_gamma   90.00
#
_symmetry.space_group_name_H-M   'P 1'
#
loop_
_entity.id
_entity.type
_entity.pdbx_description
1 polymer ?
#
loop_
_entity_poly.entity_id
_entity_poly.type
_entity_poly.pdbx_seq_one_letter_code
_entity_poly.pdbx_strand_id
1 'polypeptide(L)'
;IQNSQNALSYLQVQDSGLKTVGSILDRMSELRIMAQDITKNSGDLENYSKEFIELQSQLNQITRETFNGISLFAVNTDRVNDAGTGSLRGISDSTISVMTGSYTSAGGQAIEYDKFGRTLTTHASGVGANGSISLNVVNLQFVLSIGTTTIGNATDIDLGGLHNYTDTTGTNSDTHAGAASAGGAAKNGIGTDGFIERILDVNVSQFTEAIERLADMRAENGAEQNRIMNSINLLQTNVTNLEAAHGRIMDADIALESTRFARQNVLVQASASMTAQANQLTNVALVLLQ
;
A
#
# COMPACT_ATOMS: atom_id res chain seq x y z
N ILE A 1 1.23 14.40 -8.39
CA ILE A 1 1.45 13.48 -9.54
C ILE A 1 2.56 12.47 -9.24
N GLN A 2 3.80 12.90 -8.97
CA GLN A 2 4.92 11.97 -8.67
C GLN A 2 4.63 11.03 -7.50
N ASN A 3 4.08 11.52 -6.38
CA ASN A 3 3.69 10.65 -5.25
C ASN A 3 2.66 9.58 -5.66
N SER A 4 1.70 9.93 -6.53
CA SER A 4 0.71 9.00 -7.06
C SER A 4 1.31 8.00 -8.04
N GLN A 5 2.34 8.38 -8.81
CA GLN A 5 3.08 7.47 -9.68
C GLN A 5 3.91 6.47 -8.86
N ASN A 6 4.58 6.92 -7.80
CA ASN A 6 5.29 6.03 -6.88
C ASN A 6 4.34 5.05 -6.18
N ALA A 7 3.15 5.52 -5.82
CA ALA A 7 2.08 4.69 -5.28
C ALA A 7 1.63 3.60 -6.26
N LEU A 8 1.46 3.97 -7.54
CA LEU A 8 1.14 3.02 -8.59
C LEU A 8 2.24 1.97 -8.77
N SER A 9 3.52 2.38 -8.80
CA SER A 9 4.65 1.45 -8.87
C SER A 9 4.67 0.49 -7.69
N TYR A 10 4.41 0.99 -6.48
CA TYR A 10 4.28 0.15 -5.29
C TYR A 10 3.16 -0.89 -5.44
N LEU A 11 1.96 -0.49 -5.89
CA LEU A 11 0.83 -1.42 -6.07
C LEU A 11 1.10 -2.46 -7.17
N GLN A 12 1.81 -2.08 -8.24
CA GLN A 12 2.21 -3.01 -9.31
C GLN A 12 3.20 -4.07 -8.82
N VAL A 13 4.17 -3.68 -7.99
CA VAL A 13 5.11 -4.64 -7.36
C VAL A 13 4.34 -5.53 -6.38
N GLN A 14 3.42 -4.98 -5.60
CA GLN A 14 2.55 -5.75 -4.71
C GLN A 14 1.70 -6.78 -5.50
N ASP A 15 1.05 -6.41 -6.61
CA ASP A 15 0.29 -7.36 -7.45
C ASP A 15 1.19 -8.42 -8.10
N SER A 16 2.45 -8.07 -8.44
CA SER A 16 3.43 -9.06 -8.90
C SER A 16 3.75 -10.10 -7.81
N GLY A 17 3.98 -9.65 -6.56
CA GLY A 17 4.18 -10.56 -5.43
C GLY A 17 2.95 -11.45 -5.19
N LEU A 18 1.74 -10.90 -5.27
CA LEU A 18 0.48 -11.66 -5.14
C LEU A 18 0.30 -12.71 -6.25
N LYS A 19 0.75 -12.44 -7.49
CA LYS A 19 0.76 -13.45 -8.56
C LYS A 19 1.69 -14.61 -8.23
N THR A 20 2.88 -14.32 -7.70
CA THR A 20 3.82 -15.36 -7.28
C THR A 20 3.25 -16.20 -6.14
N VAL A 21 2.61 -15.56 -5.15
CA VAL A 21 1.89 -16.28 -4.08
C VAL A 21 0.83 -17.21 -4.66
N GLY A 22 0.05 -16.76 -5.65
CA GLY A 22 -0.97 -17.59 -6.31
C GLY A 22 -0.37 -18.84 -6.98
N SER A 23 0.69 -18.67 -7.76
CA SER A 23 1.38 -19.82 -8.39
C SER A 23 1.94 -20.81 -7.38
N ILE A 24 2.43 -20.32 -6.23
CA ILE A 24 2.90 -21.18 -5.14
C ILE A 24 1.73 -21.94 -4.49
N LEU A 25 0.60 -21.27 -4.22
CA LEU A 25 -0.60 -21.91 -3.67
C LEU A 25 -1.17 -22.97 -4.62
N ASP A 26 -1.18 -22.70 -5.93
CA ASP A 26 -1.60 -23.68 -6.94
C ASP A 26 -0.68 -24.92 -6.92
N ARG A 27 0.64 -24.72 -6.83
CA ARG A 27 1.60 -25.82 -6.72
C ARG A 27 1.44 -26.61 -5.42
N MET A 28 1.22 -25.92 -4.30
CA MET A 28 0.94 -26.56 -3.00
C MET A 28 -0.34 -27.40 -3.05
N SER A 29 -1.39 -26.90 -3.72
CA SER A 29 -2.65 -27.62 -3.94
C SER A 29 -2.44 -28.87 -4.81
N GLU A 30 -1.67 -28.76 -5.89
CA GLU A 30 -1.32 -29.88 -6.76
C GLU A 30 -0.57 -30.99 -5.98
N LEU A 31 0.44 -30.60 -5.19
CA LEU A 31 1.16 -31.52 -4.31
C LEU A 31 0.22 -32.19 -3.31
N ARG A 32 -0.75 -31.46 -2.77
CA ARG A 32 -1.73 -32.01 -1.83
C ARG A 32 -2.65 -33.04 -2.47
N ILE A 33 -3.07 -32.82 -3.72
CA ILE A 33 -3.86 -33.77 -4.49
C ILE A 33 -3.03 -35.02 -4.79
N MET A 34 -1.77 -34.87 -5.18
CA MET A 34 -0.86 -36.00 -5.41
C MET A 34 -0.59 -36.81 -4.14
N ALA A 35 -0.45 -36.15 -2.99
CA ALA A 35 -0.25 -36.80 -1.70
C ALA A 35 -1.50 -37.54 -1.18
N GLN A 36 -2.69 -37.19 -1.69
CA GLN A 36 -3.95 -37.86 -1.33
C GLN A 36 -4.11 -39.23 -2.00
N ASP A 37 -3.35 -39.50 -3.06
CA ASP A 37 -3.40 -40.78 -3.76
C ASP A 37 -2.94 -41.92 -2.83
N ILE A 38 -3.86 -42.85 -2.58
CA ILE A 38 -3.66 -44.00 -1.68
C ILE A 38 -2.59 -44.99 -2.15
N THR A 39 -2.14 -44.89 -3.40
CA THR A 39 -1.10 -45.77 -3.97
C THR A 39 0.32 -45.30 -3.68
N LYS A 40 0.48 -44.08 -3.14
CA LYS A 40 1.78 -43.50 -2.80
C LYS A 40 2.34 -44.16 -1.55
N ASN A 41 3.66 -44.36 -1.53
CA ASN A 41 4.34 -44.93 -0.37
C ASN A 41 4.81 -43.81 0.58
N SER A 42 5.28 -44.19 1.78
CA SER A 42 5.72 -43.22 2.80
C SER A 42 6.90 -42.36 2.37
N GLY A 43 7.78 -42.85 1.48
CA GLY A 43 8.90 -42.07 0.94
C GLY A 43 8.46 -41.02 -0.06
N ASP A 44 7.46 -41.32 -0.90
CA ASP A 44 6.86 -40.34 -1.82
C ASP A 44 6.18 -39.21 -1.04
N LEU A 45 5.43 -39.56 0.01
CA LEU A 45 4.79 -38.59 0.90
C LEU A 45 5.82 -37.69 1.61
N GLU A 46 6.96 -38.25 2.00
CA GLU A 46 8.05 -37.48 2.60
C GLU A 46 8.64 -36.48 1.60
N ASN A 47 8.86 -36.90 0.34
CA ASN A 47 9.37 -36.01 -0.70
C ASN A 47 8.39 -34.87 -1.03
N TYR A 48 7.09 -35.17 -1.13
CA TYR A 48 6.07 -34.14 -1.31
C TYR A 48 5.99 -33.18 -0.12
N SER A 49 6.14 -33.69 1.10
CA SER A 49 6.15 -32.86 2.31
C SER A 49 7.39 -31.94 2.36
N LYS A 50 8.56 -32.41 1.89
CA LYS A 50 9.75 -31.55 1.75
C LYS A 50 9.54 -30.43 0.74
N GLU A 51 9.00 -30.74 -0.45
CA GLU A 51 8.68 -29.71 -1.45
C GLU A 51 7.66 -28.71 -0.89
N PHE A 52 6.66 -29.20 -0.14
CA PHE A 52 5.68 -28.36 0.52
C PHE A 52 6.30 -27.39 1.54
N ILE A 53 7.23 -27.84 2.37
CA ILE A 53 7.97 -26.98 3.33
C ILE A 53 8.79 -25.91 2.60
N GLU A 54 9.46 -26.26 1.50
CA GLU A 54 10.18 -25.27 0.69
C GLU A 54 9.26 -24.21 0.09
N LEU A 55 8.05 -24.58 -0.32
CA LEU A 55 7.04 -23.63 -0.80
C LEU A 55 6.50 -22.74 0.33
N GLN A 56 6.31 -23.28 1.55
CA GLN A 56 5.97 -22.46 2.73
C GLN A 56 7.07 -21.44 3.03
N SER A 57 8.35 -21.84 2.93
CA SER A 57 9.50 -20.93 3.06
C SER A 57 9.51 -19.84 1.99
N GLN A 58 9.20 -20.18 0.73
CA GLN A 58 9.06 -19.18 -0.34
C GLN A 58 7.92 -18.19 -0.07
N LEU A 59 6.76 -18.66 0.39
CA LEU A 59 5.67 -17.77 0.82
C LEU A 59 6.14 -16.82 1.93
N ASN A 60 6.82 -17.35 2.95
CA ASN A 60 7.38 -16.54 4.03
C ASN A 60 8.33 -15.46 3.51
N GLN A 61 9.19 -15.78 2.55
CA GLN A 61 10.12 -14.83 1.93
C GLN A 61 9.39 -13.70 1.19
N ILE A 62 8.36 -14.03 0.39
CA ILE A 62 7.56 -13.03 -0.33
C ILE A 62 6.91 -12.04 0.65
N THR A 63 6.47 -12.52 1.81
CA THR A 63 5.83 -11.66 2.82
C THR A 63 6.76 -10.61 3.42
N ARG A 64 8.07 -10.84 3.32
CA ARG A 64 9.13 -9.95 3.81
C ARG A 64 9.70 -9.05 2.72
N GLU A 65 9.20 -9.12 1.48
CA GLU A 65 9.66 -8.26 0.41
C GLU A 65 9.34 -6.78 0.68
N THR A 66 10.26 -5.92 0.24
CA THR A 66 10.14 -4.46 0.42
C THR A 66 10.34 -3.73 -0.90
N PHE A 67 9.65 -2.61 -1.05
CA PHE A 67 9.87 -1.66 -2.13
C PHE A 67 10.49 -0.40 -1.53
N ASN A 68 11.74 -0.10 -1.89
CA ASN A 68 12.49 1.04 -1.36
C ASN A 68 12.54 1.08 0.19
N GLY A 69 12.71 -0.10 0.82
CA GLY A 69 12.75 -0.25 2.28
C GLY A 69 11.38 -0.23 2.97
N ILE A 70 10.30 -0.07 2.22
CA ILE A 70 8.92 -0.10 2.72
C ILE A 70 8.33 -1.49 2.46
N SER A 71 7.78 -2.14 3.49
CA SER A 71 7.16 -3.47 3.33
C SER A 71 6.02 -3.45 2.32
N LEU A 72 5.97 -4.46 1.46
CA LEU A 72 4.89 -4.68 0.48
C LEU A 72 3.64 -5.28 1.14
N PHE A 73 3.83 -6.09 2.17
CA PHE A 73 2.78 -6.85 2.82
C PHE A 73 2.76 -6.58 4.32
N ALA A 74 1.57 -6.69 4.90
CA ALA A 74 1.40 -6.64 6.34
C ALA A 74 1.32 -8.07 6.89
N VAL A 75 1.90 -8.23 8.07
CA VAL A 75 1.67 -9.37 8.93
C VAL A 75 1.20 -8.83 10.27
N ASN A 76 0.26 -9.52 10.88
CA ASN A 76 -0.17 -9.18 12.24
C ASN A 76 0.99 -9.47 13.18
N THR A 77 1.73 -8.45 13.60
CA THR A 77 2.54 -8.57 14.81
C THR A 77 1.63 -8.32 16.01
N ASP A 78 1.72 -9.15 17.04
CA ASP A 78 0.88 -9.12 18.26
C ASP A 78 0.30 -7.73 18.54
N ARG A 79 -1.05 -7.63 18.58
CA ARG A 79 -1.72 -6.43 19.08
C ARG A 79 -1.17 -6.17 20.48
N VAL A 80 -0.36 -5.13 20.67
CA VAL A 80 -0.18 -4.62 22.02
C VAL A 80 -1.52 -3.98 22.36
N ASN A 81 -2.22 -4.55 23.32
CA ASN A 81 -3.38 -3.91 23.93
C ASN A 81 -2.89 -2.70 24.74
N ASP A 82 -2.37 -1.67 24.07
CA ASP A 82 -2.23 -0.36 24.68
C ASP A 82 -3.59 0.34 24.58
N ALA A 83 -4.13 0.68 25.74
CA ALA A 83 -5.51 1.11 25.88
C ALA A 83 -5.78 2.40 25.08
N GLY A 84 -6.33 2.25 23.86
CA GLY A 84 -6.86 3.37 23.07
C GLY A 84 -6.12 3.70 21.77
N THR A 85 -4.99 3.07 21.50
CA THR A 85 -4.30 3.18 20.19
C THR A 85 -3.79 1.80 19.82
N GLY A 86 -4.45 1.14 18.86
CA GLY A 86 -4.06 -0.17 18.34
C GLY A 86 -2.69 -0.13 17.66
N SER A 87 -1.63 -0.01 18.45
CA SER A 87 -0.25 -0.01 18.00
C SER A 87 0.23 -1.46 17.93
N LEU A 88 0.62 -1.86 16.71
CA LEU A 88 1.19 -3.16 16.42
C LEU A 88 2.67 -3.15 16.80
N ARG A 89 3.12 -4.13 17.58
CA ARG A 89 4.53 -4.26 17.98
C ARG A 89 5.38 -4.47 16.72
N GLY A 90 6.12 -3.48 16.23
CA GLY A 90 7.05 -3.66 15.10
C GLY A 90 6.64 -3.01 13.78
N ILE A 91 5.44 -2.44 13.67
CA ILE A 91 5.15 -1.45 12.62
C ILE A 91 5.48 -0.07 13.17
N SER A 92 6.77 0.29 13.16
CA SER A 92 7.25 1.64 13.52
C SER A 92 6.93 2.70 12.46
N ASP A 93 6.10 2.37 11.46
CA ASP A 93 5.67 3.28 10.41
C ASP A 93 4.33 3.92 10.80
N SER A 94 4.41 5.14 11.34
CA SER A 94 3.27 5.98 11.73
C SER A 94 2.28 6.29 10.58
N THR A 95 2.56 5.88 9.35
CA THR A 95 1.69 6.07 8.18
C THR A 95 0.75 4.89 7.91
N ILE A 96 0.90 3.78 8.65
CA ILE A 96 0.04 2.59 8.54
C ILE A 96 -1.10 2.67 9.56
N SER A 97 -2.32 2.69 9.04
CA SER A 97 -3.57 2.59 9.78
C SER A 97 -4.07 1.15 9.81
N VAL A 98 -4.60 0.72 10.94
CA VAL A 98 -5.20 -0.61 11.13
C VAL A 98 -6.70 -0.44 11.27
N MET A 99 -7.45 -1.20 10.48
CA MET A 99 -8.92 -1.23 10.51
C MET A 99 -9.38 -2.68 10.56
N THR A 100 -10.59 -2.92 11.07
CA THR A 100 -11.19 -4.26 11.00
C THR A 100 -11.92 -4.42 9.67
N GLY A 101 -11.54 -5.44 8.90
CA GLY A 101 -12.26 -5.95 7.75
C GLY A 101 -13.10 -7.17 8.11
N SER A 102 -14.13 -7.44 7.32
CA SER A 102 -14.92 -8.67 7.39
C SER A 102 -14.84 -9.37 6.04
N TYR A 103 -14.60 -10.67 6.04
CA TYR A 103 -14.66 -11.55 4.88
C TYR A 103 -15.72 -12.62 5.12
N THR A 104 -16.63 -12.79 4.18
CA THR A 104 -17.61 -13.88 4.23
C THR A 104 -17.06 -15.07 3.48
N SER A 105 -16.70 -16.13 4.20
CA SER A 105 -16.26 -17.39 3.57
C SER A 105 -17.40 -18.00 2.74
N ALA A 106 -17.06 -18.90 1.80
CA ALA A 106 -18.01 -19.69 1.02
C ALA A 106 -19.06 -20.42 1.89
N GLY A 107 -18.76 -20.69 3.16
CA GLY A 107 -19.70 -21.24 4.15
C GLY A 107 -20.67 -20.23 4.79
N GLY A 108 -20.65 -18.95 4.39
CA GLY A 108 -21.54 -17.90 4.90
C GLY A 108 -21.12 -17.28 6.25
N GLN A 109 -20.01 -17.73 6.83
CA GLN A 109 -19.49 -17.22 8.10
C GLN A 109 -18.62 -15.98 7.87
N ALA A 110 -18.90 -14.91 8.62
CA ALA A 110 -18.07 -13.72 8.64
C ALA A 110 -16.81 -13.95 9.49
N ILE A 111 -15.65 -13.78 8.87
CA ILE A 111 -14.34 -13.81 9.49
C ILE A 111 -13.85 -12.37 9.55
N GLU A 112 -13.63 -11.88 10.76
CA GLU A 112 -12.99 -10.57 10.97
C GLU A 112 -11.48 -10.70 10.79
N TYR A 113 -10.87 -9.71 10.15
CA TYR A 113 -9.43 -9.66 9.95
C TYR A 113 -8.93 -8.22 9.98
N ASP A 114 -7.64 -8.03 10.27
CA ASP A 114 -7.05 -6.70 10.22
C ASP A 114 -6.75 -6.29 8.77
N LYS A 115 -7.31 -5.17 8.37
CA LYS A 115 -6.99 -4.40 7.16
C LYS A 115 -5.94 -3.37 7.49
N PHE A 116 -4.99 -3.20 6.58
CA PHE A 116 -3.91 -2.23 6.70
C PHE A 116 -4.04 -1.21 5.59
N GLY A 117 -3.98 0.06 5.95
CA GLY A 117 -4.01 1.16 5.01
C GLY A 117 -2.78 2.05 5.19
N ARG A 118 -2.00 2.28 4.14
CA ARG A 118 -0.94 3.30 4.16
C ARG A 118 -1.44 4.60 3.59
N THR A 119 -1.39 5.66 4.39
CA THR A 119 -1.84 6.99 3.96
C THR A 119 -0.71 7.75 3.28
N LEU A 120 -0.90 8.09 2.01
CA LEU A 120 -0.03 8.99 1.26
C LEU A 120 -0.56 10.41 1.35
N THR A 121 0.21 11.30 1.97
CA THR A 121 -0.08 12.73 1.95
C THR A 121 0.23 13.30 0.56
N THR A 122 -0.78 13.81 -0.12
CA THR A 122 -0.67 14.39 -1.47
C THR A 122 -0.39 15.90 -1.47
N HIS A 123 -0.49 16.54 -0.30
CA HIS A 123 -0.29 17.97 -0.10
C HIS A 123 0.81 18.25 0.95
N ALA A 124 1.53 19.36 0.79
CA ALA A 124 2.63 19.77 1.67
C ALA A 124 2.19 20.14 3.10
N SER A 125 0.88 20.28 3.36
CA SER A 125 0.34 20.61 4.69
C SER A 125 0.39 19.45 5.69
N GLY A 126 0.63 18.21 5.24
CA GLY A 126 0.70 17.02 6.11
C GLY A 126 -0.65 16.60 6.73
N VAL A 127 -1.74 17.31 6.44
CA VAL A 127 -3.08 17.02 6.99
C VAL A 127 -3.82 16.02 6.09
N GLY A 128 -4.05 14.79 6.59
CA GLY A 128 -4.71 13.72 5.84
C GLY A 128 -6.15 14.03 5.39
N ALA A 129 -6.88 14.83 6.17
CA ALA A 129 -8.28 15.19 5.88
C ALA A 129 -8.48 15.97 4.57
N ASN A 130 -7.43 16.61 4.04
CA ASN A 130 -7.53 17.51 2.88
C ASN A 130 -7.09 16.85 1.56
N GLY A 131 -7.01 15.51 1.49
CA GLY A 131 -6.86 14.79 0.22
C GLY A 131 -5.80 13.69 0.18
N SER A 132 -5.58 12.95 1.27
CA SER A 132 -4.68 11.80 1.21
C SER A 132 -5.24 10.63 0.39
N ILE A 133 -4.34 9.85 -0.21
CA ILE A 133 -4.68 8.56 -0.82
C ILE A 133 -4.29 7.46 0.16
N SER A 134 -5.26 6.70 0.68
CA SER A 134 -4.98 5.52 1.49
C SER A 134 -4.78 4.31 0.58
N LEU A 135 -3.56 3.80 0.48
CA LEU A 135 -3.26 2.55 -0.20
C LEU A 135 -3.62 1.36 0.69
N ASN A 136 -4.26 0.34 0.14
CA ASN A 136 -4.40 -0.92 0.84
C ASN A 136 -3.03 -1.62 0.94
N VAL A 137 -2.68 -2.10 2.13
CA VAL A 137 -1.55 -3.00 2.35
C VAL A 137 -2.13 -4.38 2.61
N VAL A 138 -1.81 -5.33 1.74
CA VAL A 138 -2.39 -6.67 1.80
C VAL A 138 -1.87 -7.42 3.02
N ASN A 139 -2.79 -7.95 3.83
CA ASN A 139 -2.50 -8.78 4.99
C ASN A 139 -2.28 -10.24 4.56
N LEU A 140 -1.03 -10.66 4.32
CA LEU A 140 -0.73 -12.00 3.78
C LEU A 140 -0.99 -13.12 4.80
N GLN A 141 -0.58 -12.93 6.05
CA GLN A 141 -1.57 -12.84 7.10
C GLN A 141 -2.84 -13.71 7.02
N PHE A 142 -3.90 -12.96 6.77
CA PHE A 142 -5.27 -13.40 6.55
C PHE A 142 -5.45 -14.20 5.26
N VAL A 143 -4.73 -13.85 4.19
CA VAL A 143 -4.83 -14.55 2.89
C VAL A 143 -4.40 -16.01 3.01
N LEU A 144 -3.31 -16.25 3.74
CA LEU A 144 -2.72 -17.58 3.91
C LEU A 144 -3.29 -18.35 5.10
N SER A 145 -4.23 -17.79 5.86
CA SER A 145 -4.77 -18.45 7.05
C SER A 145 -5.71 -19.59 6.69
N ILE A 146 -5.44 -20.76 7.26
CA ILE A 146 -6.22 -21.98 7.08
C ILE A 146 -7.04 -22.34 8.32
N GLY A 147 -6.85 -21.60 9.42
CA GLY A 147 -7.57 -21.79 10.67
C GLY A 147 -7.00 -22.96 11.45
N THR A 148 -7.59 -24.15 11.28
CA THR A 148 -7.19 -25.36 12.02
C THR A 148 -6.60 -26.43 11.10
N THR A 149 -5.67 -27.21 11.61
CA THR A 149 -5.15 -28.42 10.95
C THR A 149 -6.00 -29.65 11.30
N THR A 150 -5.97 -30.69 10.46
CA THR A 150 -6.73 -31.93 10.67
C THR A 150 -6.31 -32.68 11.95
N ILE A 151 -5.08 -32.45 12.43
CA ILE A 151 -4.46 -33.19 13.54
C ILE A 151 -4.36 -32.32 14.81
N GLY A 152 -5.18 -31.28 14.99
CA GLY A 152 -5.07 -30.47 16.20
C GLY A 152 -6.09 -29.35 16.41
N ASN A 153 -6.36 -29.02 17.68
CA ASN A 153 -7.13 -27.85 18.11
C ASN A 153 -6.33 -26.53 18.03
N ALA A 154 -5.28 -26.52 17.22
CA ALA A 154 -4.49 -25.34 16.91
C ALA A 154 -5.34 -24.41 16.05
N THR A 155 -5.64 -23.21 16.55
CA THR A 155 -6.32 -22.16 15.80
C THR A 155 -5.29 -21.22 15.17
N ASP A 156 -5.68 -20.50 14.12
CA ASP A 156 -4.87 -19.48 13.44
C ASP A 156 -3.59 -19.99 12.75
N ILE A 157 -3.59 -21.22 12.24
CA ILE A 157 -2.50 -21.72 11.37
C ILE A 157 -2.56 -21.03 10.00
N ASP A 158 -1.39 -20.77 9.40
CA ASP A 158 -1.23 -20.27 8.05
C ASP A 158 -0.20 -21.05 7.21
N LEU A 159 -0.28 -20.89 5.89
CA LEU A 159 0.53 -21.61 4.90
C LEU A 159 1.95 -21.05 4.71
N GLY A 160 2.31 -19.94 5.34
CA GLY A 160 3.67 -19.40 5.25
C GLY A 160 4.41 -19.43 6.60
N GLY A 161 3.81 -19.99 7.65
CA GLY A 161 4.34 -19.91 9.00
C GLY A 161 4.55 -18.47 9.47
N LEU A 162 3.61 -17.56 9.18
CA LEU A 162 3.71 -16.13 9.51
C LEU A 162 3.26 -15.83 10.95
N HIS A 163 2.35 -16.63 11.53
CA HIS A 163 1.85 -16.42 12.88
C HIS A 163 2.82 -16.92 13.96
N ASN A 164 2.85 -16.22 15.10
CA ASN A 164 3.34 -16.77 16.36
C ASN A 164 2.25 -17.69 16.94
N TYR A 165 2.49 -19.00 16.90
CA TYR A 165 1.58 -20.02 17.41
C TYR A 165 1.22 -19.79 18.88
N THR A 166 -0.04 -19.46 19.17
CA THR A 166 -0.58 -19.46 20.54
C THR A 166 -1.21 -20.82 20.81
N ASP A 167 -0.52 -21.64 21.60
CA ASP A 167 -1.11 -22.86 22.15
C ASP A 167 -2.34 -22.49 23.01
N THR A 168 -3.38 -23.34 23.01
CA THR A 168 -4.66 -23.24 23.77
C THR A 168 -4.55 -22.95 25.28
N THR A 169 -3.33 -22.82 25.80
CA THR A 169 -2.99 -22.42 27.17
C THR A 169 -2.73 -20.91 27.34
N GLY A 170 -2.93 -20.09 26.31
CA GLY A 170 -2.89 -18.62 26.42
C GLY A 170 -1.50 -18.05 26.73
N THR A 171 -0.44 -18.83 26.46
CA THR A 171 0.94 -18.32 26.53
C THR A 171 1.32 -17.90 25.12
N ASN A 172 1.46 -16.58 24.87
CA ASN A 172 2.02 -16.06 23.62
C ASN A 172 3.41 -16.69 23.44
N SER A 173 3.49 -17.70 22.58
CA SER A 173 4.78 -18.25 22.17
C SER A 173 5.31 -17.30 21.09
N ASP A 174 5.95 -16.23 21.55
CA ASP A 174 6.80 -15.38 20.72
C ASP A 174 7.99 -16.24 20.26
N THR A 175 7.78 -17.03 19.19
CA THR A 175 8.80 -17.95 18.67
C THR A 175 8.97 -17.80 17.17
N HIS A 176 9.06 -16.56 16.70
CA HIS A 176 9.86 -16.24 15.51
C HIS A 176 11.33 -15.93 15.85
N ALA A 177 11.76 -16.16 17.08
CA ALA A 177 13.17 -16.10 17.48
C ALA A 177 13.54 -17.25 18.45
N GLY A 178 14.02 -18.37 17.89
CA GLY A 178 15.00 -19.21 18.59
C GLY A 178 14.58 -19.94 19.87
N ALA A 179 13.41 -20.56 19.93
CA ALA A 179 13.12 -21.54 20.99
C ALA A 179 13.57 -22.95 20.58
N ALA A 180 14.89 -23.14 20.54
CA ALA A 180 15.46 -24.47 20.74
C ALA A 180 15.08 -24.93 22.16
N SER A 181 13.95 -25.62 22.29
CA SER A 181 13.71 -26.51 23.43
C SER A 181 13.98 -27.93 22.96
N ALA A 182 15.21 -28.38 23.18
CA ALA A 182 15.61 -29.75 23.00
C ALA A 182 14.63 -30.66 23.77
N GLY A 183 13.77 -31.39 23.04
CA GLY A 183 12.84 -32.37 23.60
C GLY A 183 11.38 -31.96 23.72
N GLY A 184 10.95 -30.81 23.17
CA GLY A 184 9.52 -30.49 23.07
C GLY A 184 8.86 -31.22 21.89
N ALA A 185 7.86 -32.06 22.16
CA ALA A 185 7.08 -32.76 21.14
C ALA A 185 6.53 -31.77 20.09
N ALA A 186 6.62 -32.13 18.80
CA ALA A 186 5.97 -31.41 17.71
C ALA A 186 4.53 -31.07 18.11
N LYS A 187 4.18 -29.78 18.07
CA LYS A 187 2.83 -29.33 18.37
C LYS A 187 1.97 -29.71 17.16
N ASN A 188 1.20 -30.80 17.24
CA ASN A 188 0.16 -31.16 16.24
C ASN A 188 0.55 -30.93 14.75
N GLY A 189 1.67 -31.48 14.29
CA GLY A 189 2.08 -31.38 12.87
C GLY A 189 2.68 -30.04 12.44
N ILE A 190 2.99 -29.14 13.38
CA ILE A 190 3.76 -27.91 13.16
C ILE A 190 5.20 -28.11 13.68
N GLY A 191 6.17 -27.78 12.83
CA GLY A 191 7.59 -27.85 13.11
C GLY A 191 8.07 -26.71 14.02
N THR A 192 9.27 -26.84 14.55
CA THR A 192 9.88 -25.82 15.42
C THR A 192 10.16 -24.49 14.73
N ASP A 193 10.12 -24.50 13.40
CA ASP A 193 10.24 -23.37 12.48
C ASP A 193 8.89 -22.69 12.16
N GLY A 194 7.78 -23.21 12.70
CA GLY A 194 6.43 -22.69 12.45
C GLY A 194 5.81 -23.17 11.14
N PHE A 195 6.49 -24.04 10.39
CA PHE A 195 5.95 -24.63 9.17
C PHE A 195 5.14 -25.89 9.47
N ILE A 196 4.20 -26.21 8.57
CA ILE A 196 3.44 -27.45 8.62
C ILE A 196 4.35 -28.58 8.11
N GLU A 197 4.61 -29.59 8.93
CA GLU A 197 5.59 -30.65 8.62
C GLU A 197 5.07 -31.67 7.60
N ARG A 198 3.77 -31.92 7.59
CA ARG A 198 3.14 -32.95 6.76
C ARG A 198 2.06 -32.36 5.87
N ILE A 199 2.18 -32.61 4.57
CA ILE A 199 1.23 -32.10 3.59
C ILE A 199 -0.21 -32.61 3.81
N LEU A 200 -0.38 -33.81 4.37
CA LEU A 200 -1.69 -34.42 4.61
C LEU A 200 -2.53 -33.70 5.68
N ASP A 201 -1.89 -32.91 6.53
CA ASP A 201 -2.53 -32.30 7.68
C ASP A 201 -3.41 -31.09 7.25
N VAL A 202 -3.14 -30.54 6.06
CA VAL A 202 -3.95 -29.51 5.37
C VAL A 202 -4.97 -30.18 4.44
N ASN A 203 -6.13 -29.58 4.24
CA ASN A 203 -7.16 -30.04 3.30
C ASN A 203 -7.11 -29.26 1.98
N VAL A 204 -7.50 -29.90 0.87
CA VAL A 204 -7.57 -29.23 -0.45
C VAL A 204 -8.50 -28.01 -0.40
N SER A 205 -9.62 -28.09 0.32
CA SER A 205 -10.55 -26.97 0.51
C SER A 205 -9.88 -25.72 1.11
N GLN A 206 -8.90 -25.91 2.01
CA GLN A 206 -8.19 -24.79 2.64
C GLN A 206 -7.28 -24.05 1.65
N PHE A 207 -6.71 -24.76 0.66
CA PHE A 207 -5.99 -24.11 -0.44
C PHE A 207 -6.94 -23.34 -1.34
N THR A 208 -8.12 -23.90 -1.65
CA THR A 208 -9.14 -23.20 -2.44
C THR A 208 -9.59 -21.91 -1.76
N GLU A 209 -9.85 -21.94 -0.46
CA GLU A 209 -10.19 -20.72 0.31
C GLU A 209 -9.06 -19.68 0.32
N ALA A 210 -7.80 -20.12 0.47
CA ALA A 210 -6.66 -19.20 0.42
C ALA A 210 -6.52 -18.54 -0.98
N ILE A 211 -6.75 -19.30 -2.06
CA ILE A 211 -6.74 -18.78 -3.43
C ILE A 211 -7.89 -17.79 -3.66
N GLU A 212 -9.09 -18.06 -3.14
CA GLU A 212 -10.22 -17.12 -3.20
C GLU A 212 -9.90 -15.80 -2.49
N ARG A 213 -9.38 -15.87 -1.26
CA ARG A 213 -8.95 -14.67 -0.51
C ARG A 213 -7.85 -13.91 -1.25
N LEU A 214 -6.89 -14.62 -1.86
CA LEU A 214 -5.86 -14.00 -2.68
C LEU A 214 -6.45 -13.27 -3.89
N ALA A 215 -7.43 -13.89 -4.57
CA ALA A 215 -8.12 -13.29 -5.70
C ALA A 215 -8.85 -12.00 -5.31
N ASP A 216 -9.50 -11.99 -4.15
CA ASP A 216 -10.14 -10.79 -3.59
C ASP A 216 -9.12 -9.67 -3.30
N MET A 217 -7.97 -10.01 -2.69
CA MET A 217 -6.93 -9.00 -2.43
C MET A 217 -6.31 -8.45 -3.71
N ARG A 218 -6.18 -9.28 -4.76
CA ARG A 218 -5.73 -8.82 -6.09
C ARG A 218 -6.78 -7.94 -6.78
N ALA A 219 -8.07 -8.26 -6.63
CA ALA A 219 -9.16 -7.43 -7.14
C ALA A 219 -9.17 -6.05 -6.46
N GLU A 220 -8.99 -6.02 -5.13
CA GLU A 220 -8.89 -4.78 -4.35
C GLU A 220 -7.66 -3.95 -4.78
N ASN A 221 -6.48 -4.58 -4.92
CA ASN A 221 -5.29 -3.90 -5.42
C ASN A 221 -5.51 -3.34 -6.85
N GLY A 222 -6.16 -4.09 -7.73
CA GLY A 222 -6.52 -3.62 -9.07
C GLY A 222 -7.50 -2.44 -9.06
N ALA A 223 -8.48 -2.44 -8.15
CA ALA A 223 -9.38 -1.31 -7.95
C ALA A 223 -8.61 -0.06 -7.47
N GLU A 224 -7.65 -0.23 -6.56
CA GLU A 224 -6.78 0.84 -6.07
C GLU A 224 -5.87 1.40 -7.18
N GLN A 225 -5.30 0.55 -8.04
CA GLN A 225 -4.55 1.00 -9.22
C GLN A 225 -5.44 1.87 -10.13
N ASN A 226 -6.67 1.45 -10.41
CA ASN A 226 -7.62 2.23 -11.21
C ASN A 226 -7.97 3.56 -10.55
N ARG A 227 -8.16 3.57 -9.22
CA ARG A 227 -8.44 4.79 -8.45
C ARG A 227 -7.28 5.78 -8.54
N ILE A 228 -6.04 5.30 -8.43
CA ILE A 228 -4.83 6.14 -8.56
C ILE A 228 -4.67 6.67 -9.98
N MET A 229 -4.92 5.86 -11.01
CA MET A 229 -4.87 6.31 -12.41
C MET A 229 -5.88 7.42 -12.67
N ASN A 230 -7.10 7.30 -12.15
CA ASN A 230 -8.11 8.36 -12.25
C ASN A 230 -7.68 9.63 -11.50
N SER A 231 -7.09 9.48 -10.31
CA SER A 231 -6.53 10.61 -9.55
C SER A 231 -5.40 11.30 -10.31
N ILE A 232 -4.50 10.55 -10.95
CA ILE A 232 -3.42 11.10 -11.78
C ILE A 232 -4.00 11.91 -12.94
N ASN A 233 -4.99 11.37 -13.67
CA ASN A 233 -5.65 12.07 -14.77
C ASN A 233 -6.31 13.38 -14.30
N LEU A 234 -7.03 13.34 -13.16
CA LEU A 234 -7.64 14.53 -12.55
C LEU A 234 -6.58 15.59 -12.20
N LEU A 235 -5.47 15.18 -11.58
CA LEU A 235 -4.38 16.08 -11.21
C LEU A 235 -3.71 16.68 -12.44
N GLN A 236 -3.52 15.92 -13.52
CA GLN A 236 -2.97 16.42 -14.78
C GLN A 236 -3.89 17.49 -15.40
N THR A 237 -5.20 17.23 -15.50
CA THR A 237 -6.15 18.22 -16.01
C THR A 237 -6.18 19.48 -15.14
N ASN A 238 -6.15 19.34 -13.81
CA ASN A 238 -6.07 20.49 -12.90
C ASN A 238 -4.78 21.29 -13.08
N VAL A 239 -3.62 20.65 -13.24
CA VAL A 239 -2.37 21.35 -13.54
C VAL A 239 -2.49 22.13 -14.84
N THR A 240 -3.00 21.53 -15.92
CA THR A 240 -3.18 22.26 -17.19
C THR A 240 -4.14 23.44 -17.09
N ASN A 241 -5.22 23.31 -16.31
CA ASN A 241 -6.17 24.40 -16.08
C ASN A 241 -5.56 25.52 -15.23
N LEU A 242 -4.78 25.18 -14.20
CA LEU A 242 -4.08 26.15 -13.36
C LEU A 242 -2.97 26.86 -14.13
N GLU A 243 -2.22 26.15 -14.97
CA GLU A 243 -1.22 26.75 -15.86
C GLU A 243 -1.87 27.72 -16.85
N ALA A 244 -3.00 27.34 -17.46
CA ALA A 244 -3.75 28.22 -18.35
C ALA A 244 -4.33 29.44 -17.62
N ALA A 245 -4.83 29.27 -16.39
CA ALA A 245 -5.32 30.38 -15.57
C ALA A 245 -4.18 31.31 -15.16
N HIS A 246 -3.03 30.75 -14.77
CA HIS A 246 -1.84 31.50 -14.41
C HIS A 246 -1.30 32.31 -15.60
N GLY A 247 -1.27 31.71 -16.80
CA GLY A 247 -0.92 32.41 -18.03
C GLY A 247 -1.85 33.60 -18.31
N ARG A 248 -3.18 33.43 -18.18
CA ARG A 248 -4.13 34.54 -18.36
C ARG A 248 -3.96 35.66 -17.34
N ILE A 249 -3.66 35.32 -16.08
CA ILE A 249 -3.40 36.32 -15.03
C ILE A 249 -2.11 37.08 -15.35
N MET A 250 -1.03 36.37 -15.68
CA MET A 250 0.24 37.00 -16.04
C MET A 250 0.13 37.87 -17.28
N ASP A 251 -0.55 37.40 -18.34
CA ASP A 251 -0.76 38.18 -19.55
C ASP A 251 -1.58 39.45 -19.28
N ALA A 252 -2.61 39.37 -18.43
CA ALA A 252 -3.41 40.53 -18.03
C ALA A 252 -2.61 41.55 -17.20
N ASP A 253 -1.80 41.08 -16.26
CA ASP A 253 -0.94 41.93 -15.43
C ASP A 253 0.16 42.59 -16.26
N ILE A 254 0.79 41.85 -17.18
CA ILE A 254 1.79 42.38 -18.11
C ILE A 254 1.14 43.40 -19.08
N ALA A 255 -0.06 43.13 -19.59
CA ALA A 255 -0.79 44.08 -20.42
C ALA A 255 -1.13 45.38 -19.65
N LEU A 256 -1.58 45.26 -18.40
CA LEU A 256 -1.86 46.41 -17.54
C LEU A 256 -0.59 47.25 -17.30
N GLU A 257 0.53 46.61 -16.97
CA GLU A 257 1.78 47.31 -16.70
C GLU A 257 2.36 47.93 -17.99
N SER A 258 2.26 47.24 -19.13
CA SER A 258 2.64 47.77 -20.44
C SER A 258 1.82 49.00 -20.82
N THR A 259 0.49 49.00 -20.59
CA THR A 259 -0.35 50.18 -20.85
C THR A 259 -0.05 51.33 -19.89
N ARG A 260 0.28 51.05 -18.61
CA ARG A 260 0.74 52.06 -17.65
C ARG A 260 2.06 52.67 -18.08
N PHE A 261 3.04 51.85 -18.44
CA PHE A 261 4.34 52.29 -18.93
C PHE A 261 4.19 53.13 -20.21
N ALA A 262 3.40 52.69 -21.18
CA ALA A 262 3.13 53.44 -22.40
C ALA A 262 2.46 54.79 -22.09
N ARG A 263 1.45 54.82 -21.22
CA ARG A 263 0.79 56.05 -20.79
C ARG A 263 1.76 57.00 -20.10
N GLN A 264 2.64 56.48 -19.25
CA GLN A 264 3.62 57.28 -18.53
C GLN A 264 4.69 57.85 -19.47
N ASN A 265 5.11 57.11 -20.50
CA ASN A 265 5.96 57.65 -21.58
C ASN A 265 5.27 58.78 -22.34
N VAL A 266 3.99 58.62 -22.71
CA VAL A 266 3.21 59.69 -23.35
C VAL A 266 3.11 60.91 -22.43
N LEU A 267 2.87 60.73 -21.14
CA LEU A 267 2.80 61.80 -20.15
C LEU A 267 4.14 62.53 -19.97
N VAL A 268 5.27 61.80 -19.97
CA VAL A 268 6.61 62.38 -19.91
C VAL A 268 6.94 63.17 -21.19
N GLN A 269 6.60 62.65 -22.37
CA GLN A 269 6.79 63.36 -23.64
C GLN A 269 5.90 64.61 -23.73
N ALA A 270 4.64 64.52 -23.29
CA ALA A 270 3.73 65.66 -23.22
C ALA A 270 4.19 66.69 -22.18
N SER A 271 4.71 66.27 -21.03
CA SER A 271 5.26 67.19 -20.03
C SER A 271 6.52 67.90 -20.56
N ALA A 272 7.37 67.21 -21.30
CA ALA A 272 8.52 67.81 -21.98
C ALA A 272 8.10 68.83 -23.05
N SER A 273 7.06 68.54 -23.85
CA SER A 273 6.56 69.49 -24.86
C SER A 273 5.83 70.68 -24.22
N MET A 274 5.02 70.46 -23.18
CA MET A 274 4.31 71.51 -22.45
C MET A 274 5.28 72.43 -21.69
N THR A 275 6.34 71.89 -21.08
CA THR A 275 7.38 72.72 -20.46
C THR A 275 8.13 73.53 -21.51
N ALA A 276 8.47 72.95 -22.66
CA ALA A 276 9.06 73.68 -23.78
C ALA A 276 8.15 74.80 -24.32
N GLN A 277 6.84 74.55 -24.44
CA GLN A 277 5.88 75.52 -24.95
C GLN A 277 5.52 76.61 -23.92
N ALA A 278 5.46 76.29 -22.63
CA ALA A 278 5.31 77.27 -21.55
C ALA A 278 6.49 78.25 -21.52
N ASN A 279 7.72 77.76 -21.73
CA ASN A 279 8.91 78.60 -21.86
C ASN A 279 8.82 79.54 -23.08
N GLN A 280 8.28 79.09 -24.22
CA GLN A 280 8.08 79.93 -25.40
C GLN A 280 6.99 81.00 -25.19
N LEU A 281 5.85 80.65 -24.60
CA LEU A 281 4.79 81.62 -24.29
C LEU A 281 5.24 82.69 -23.30
N THR A 282 6.08 82.32 -22.31
CA THR A 282 6.66 83.29 -21.37
C THR A 282 7.52 84.33 -22.11
N ASN A 283 8.30 83.90 -23.10
CA ASN A 283 9.10 84.82 -23.93
C ASN A 283 8.23 85.71 -24.84
N VAL A 284 7.12 85.18 -25.39
CA VAL A 284 6.19 85.97 -26.21
C VAL A 284 5.40 86.98 -25.37
N ALA A 285 4.99 86.61 -24.16
CA ALA A 285 4.33 87.54 -23.23
C ALA A 285 5.27 88.69 -22.80
N LEU A 286 6.57 88.41 -22.65
CA LEU A 286 7.57 89.44 -22.35
C LEU A 286 7.74 90.46 -23.50
N VAL A 287 7.56 90.02 -24.75
CA VAL A 287 7.61 90.87 -25.94
C VAL A 287 6.34 91.73 -26.10
N LEU A 288 5.20 91.29 -25.56
CA LEU A 288 3.93 92.04 -25.60
C LEU A 288 3.75 93.06 -24.46
N LEU A 289 4.59 92.99 -23.42
CA LEU A 289 4.60 93.91 -22.27
C LEU A 289 5.66 95.02 -22.37
N GLN A 290 6.47 95.01 -23.43
CA GLN A 290 7.38 96.10 -23.83
C GLN A 290 6.77 96.92 -24.96
#